data_AF-A0A841WIF7-F1
#
_entry.id   AF-A0A841WIF7-F1
#
_cell.length_a   1.000
_cell.length_b   1.000
_cell.length_c   1.000
_cell.angle_alpha   90.00
_cell.angle_beta   90.00
_cell.angle_gamma   90.00
#
_symmetry.space_group_name_H-M   'P 1'
#
loop_
_entity.id
_entity.type
_entity.pdbx_description
1 polymer ?
#
loop_
_entity_poly.entity_id
_entity_poly.type
_entity_poly.pdbx_seq_one_letter_code
_entity_poly.pdbx_strand_id
1 'polypeptide(L)'
;MSTFIPERLKPIDILREELLEELRDVEFKLGSLEEVILICTSETNLCLAKSFVQARGDLIVAIAKIENAILEKIGGQIERLQSDLKASINSLNKELEKPENETRLLDALHHVTGIAARILLQV
;
A
#
# COMPACT_ATOMS: atom_id res chain seq x y z
N MET A 1 28.25 -30.15 -8.39
CA MET A 1 27.79 -29.33 -7.26
C MET A 1 27.01 -28.17 -7.83
N SER A 2 25.68 -28.17 -7.70
CA SER A 2 24.83 -27.07 -8.18
C SER A 2 24.88 -25.93 -7.17
N THR A 3 25.36 -24.78 -7.61
CA THR A 3 25.35 -23.53 -6.85
C THR A 3 23.89 -23.14 -6.59
N PHE A 4 23.46 -23.20 -5.34
CA PHE A 4 22.18 -22.64 -4.89
C PHE A 4 22.33 -21.12 -4.94
N ILE A 5 21.78 -20.49 -5.97
CA ILE A 5 21.64 -19.04 -6.01
C ILE A 5 20.42 -18.74 -5.14
N PRO A 6 20.55 -18.08 -3.99
CA PRO A 6 19.38 -17.74 -3.19
C PRO A 6 18.49 -16.83 -4.05
N GLU A 7 17.27 -17.27 -4.31
CA GLU A 7 16.23 -16.43 -4.87
C GLU A 7 16.18 -15.15 -4.03
N ARG A 8 16.41 -14.00 -4.67
CA ARG A 8 16.30 -12.72 -3.99
C ARG A 8 14.88 -12.62 -3.47
N LEU A 9 14.72 -12.66 -2.15
CA LEU A 9 13.43 -12.47 -1.48
C LEU A 9 12.80 -11.18 -2.00
N LYS A 10 11.55 -11.27 -2.47
CA LYS A 10 10.81 -10.09 -2.94
C LYS A 10 10.71 -9.06 -1.80
N PRO A 11 10.78 -7.75 -2.12
CA PRO A 11 10.45 -6.71 -1.15
C PRO A 11 9.09 -6.98 -0.51
N ILE A 12 8.99 -6.80 0.81
CA ILE A 12 7.80 -7.14 1.59
C ILE A 12 6.54 -6.39 1.12
N ASP A 13 6.70 -5.20 0.57
CA ASP A 13 5.58 -4.40 0.07
C ASP A 13 4.99 -4.99 -1.22
N ILE A 14 5.84 -5.44 -2.14
CA ILE A 14 5.41 -6.13 -3.37
C ILE A 14 4.70 -7.43 -3.01
N LEU A 15 5.27 -8.20 -2.08
CA LEU A 15 4.65 -9.44 -1.62
C LEU A 15 3.28 -9.18 -0.96
N ARG A 16 3.14 -8.08 -0.21
CA ARG A 16 1.88 -7.73 0.45
C ARG A 16 0.80 -7.38 -0.57
N GLU A 17 1.14 -6.63 -1.61
CA GLU A 17 0.21 -6.28 -2.69
C GLU A 17 -0.22 -7.50 -3.51
N GLU A 18 0.74 -8.37 -3.89
CA GLU A 18 0.45 -9.63 -4.59
C GLU A 18 -0.51 -10.52 -3.79
N LEU A 19 -0.22 -10.72 -2.50
CA LEU A 19 -1.07 -11.52 -1.63
C LEU A 19 -2.45 -10.87 -1.38
N LEU A 20 -2.53 -9.54 -1.36
CA LEU A 20 -3.80 -8.84 -1.21
C LEU A 20 -4.71 -9.09 -2.43
N GLU A 21 -4.15 -9.05 -3.64
CA GLU A 21 -4.88 -9.39 -4.86
C GLU A 21 -5.37 -10.85 -4.84
N GLU A 22 -4.52 -11.79 -4.41
CA GLU A 22 -4.92 -13.20 -4.25
C GLU A 22 -6.08 -13.35 -3.24
N LEU A 23 -6.04 -12.62 -2.11
CA LEU A 23 -7.11 -12.66 -1.12
C LEU A 23 -8.42 -12.08 -1.66
N ARG A 24 -8.36 -11.01 -2.46
CA ARG A 24 -9.53 -10.42 -3.13
C ARG A 24 -10.14 -11.41 -4.13
N ASP A 25 -9.32 -12.08 -4.91
CA ASP A 25 -9.77 -13.13 -5.83
C ASP A 25 -10.46 -14.29 -5.11
N VAL A 26 -9.91 -14.72 -3.97
CA VAL A 26 -10.53 -15.75 -3.13
C VAL A 26 -11.87 -15.27 -2.57
N GLU A 27 -11.94 -14.05 -2.03
CA GLU A 27 -13.19 -13.47 -1.53
C GLU A 27 -14.26 -13.41 -2.63
N PHE A 28 -13.89 -12.96 -3.82
CA PHE A 28 -14.79 -12.88 -4.97
C PHE A 28 -15.33 -14.26 -5.37
N LYS A 29 -14.46 -15.28 -5.43
CA LYS A 29 -14.87 -16.67 -5.72
C LYS A 29 -15.81 -17.21 -4.64
N LEU A 30 -15.53 -16.94 -3.36
CA LEU A 30 -16.39 -17.35 -2.25
C LEU A 30 -17.76 -16.64 -2.28
N GLY A 31 -17.81 -15.42 -2.80
CA GLY A 31 -19.06 -14.66 -2.99
C GLY A 31 -19.91 -15.10 -4.19
N SER A 32 -19.30 -15.78 -5.17
CA SER A 32 -19.96 -16.21 -6.41
C SER A 32 -20.27 -17.71 -6.48
N LEU A 33 -19.80 -18.50 -5.53
CA LEU A 33 -20.05 -19.94 -5.51
C LEU A 33 -21.52 -20.26 -5.20
N GLU A 34 -22.27 -20.76 -6.18
CA GLU A 34 -23.64 -21.25 -6.00
C GLU A 34 -23.73 -22.39 -4.96
N GLU A 35 -22.68 -23.21 -4.83
CA GLU A 35 -22.58 -24.28 -3.82
C GLU A 35 -22.54 -23.73 -2.38
N VAL A 36 -21.98 -22.54 -2.16
CA VAL A 36 -22.00 -21.89 -0.83
C VAL A 36 -23.42 -21.47 -0.46
N ILE A 37 -24.17 -20.94 -1.44
CA ILE A 37 -25.60 -20.62 -1.28
C ILE A 37 -26.39 -21.90 -0.99
N LEU A 38 -26.08 -23.01 -1.66
CA LEU A 38 -26.72 -24.31 -1.46
C LEU A 38 -26.45 -24.89 -0.05
N ILE A 39 -25.19 -24.85 0.42
CA ILE A 39 -24.79 -25.26 1.78
C ILE A 39 -25.51 -24.43 2.84
N CYS A 40 -25.69 -23.12 2.58
CA CYS A 40 -26.32 -22.20 3.52
C CYS A 40 -27.86 -22.23 3.51
N THR A 41 -28.49 -22.78 2.47
CA THR A 41 -29.95 -22.84 2.32
C THR A 41 -30.55 -24.22 2.60
N SER A 42 -29.73 -25.28 2.64
CA SER A 42 -30.19 -26.60 3.10
C SER A 42 -30.39 -26.63 4.62
N GLU A 43 -31.58 -27.03 5.10
CA GLU A 43 -31.90 -27.16 6.53
C GLU A 43 -30.98 -28.15 7.28
N THR A 44 -30.31 -29.02 6.53
CA THR A 44 -29.52 -30.14 7.05
C THR A 44 -28.18 -29.71 7.67
N ASN A 45 -27.71 -28.47 7.48
CA ASN A 45 -26.37 -28.06 7.95
C ASN A 45 -26.22 -26.58 8.37
N LEU A 46 -27.20 -26.07 9.13
CA LEU A 46 -27.20 -24.67 9.62
C LEU A 46 -25.92 -24.27 10.41
N CYS A 47 -25.27 -25.21 11.10
CA CYS A 47 -24.04 -24.96 11.84
C CYS A 47 -22.83 -24.72 10.91
N LEU A 48 -22.74 -25.47 9.81
CA LEU A 48 -21.70 -25.27 8.79
C LEU A 48 -21.92 -23.96 8.06
N ALA A 49 -23.17 -23.62 7.73
CA ALA A 49 -23.53 -22.35 7.12
C ALA A 49 -23.09 -21.14 7.97
N LYS A 50 -23.39 -21.17 9.28
CA LYS A 50 -22.95 -20.12 10.21
C LYS A 50 -21.43 -20.01 10.30
N SER A 51 -20.74 -21.15 10.37
CA SER A 51 -19.27 -21.19 10.45
C SER A 51 -18.62 -20.64 9.18
N PHE A 52 -19.19 -20.95 8.02
CA PHE A 52 -18.75 -20.41 6.74
C PHE A 52 -18.92 -18.90 6.66
N VAL A 53 -20.11 -18.38 6.99
CA VAL A 53 -20.38 -16.93 6.97
C VAL A 53 -19.44 -16.19 7.93
N GLN A 54 -19.19 -16.76 9.11
CA GLN A 54 -18.24 -16.19 10.06
C GLN A 54 -16.82 -16.14 9.47
N ALA A 55 -16.31 -17.27 8.96
CA ALA A 55 -14.97 -17.35 8.39
C ALA A 55 -14.78 -16.39 7.19
N ARG A 56 -15.81 -16.23 6.35
CA ARG A 56 -15.79 -15.25 5.26
C ARG A 56 -15.78 -13.81 5.80
N GLY A 57 -16.56 -13.52 6.84
CA GLY A 57 -16.50 -12.23 7.54
C GLY A 57 -15.11 -11.93 8.09
N ASP A 58 -14.46 -12.91 8.71
CA ASP A 58 -13.09 -12.78 9.22
C ASP A 58 -12.08 -12.52 8.10
N LEU A 59 -12.24 -13.17 6.94
CA LEU A 59 -11.43 -12.92 5.74
C LEU A 59 -11.59 -11.48 5.22
N ILE A 60 -12.84 -11.00 5.11
CA ILE A 60 -13.12 -9.61 4.68
C ILE A 60 -12.46 -8.61 5.64
N VAL A 61 -12.56 -8.85 6.95
CA VAL A 61 -11.91 -8.00 7.96
C VAL A 61 -10.38 -8.05 7.82
N ALA A 62 -9.79 -9.21 7.54
CA ALA A 62 -8.36 -9.34 7.32
C ALA A 62 -7.88 -8.56 6.08
N ILE A 63 -8.62 -8.65 4.96
CA ILE A 63 -8.36 -7.86 3.74
C ILE A 63 -8.36 -6.36 4.07
N ALA A 64 -9.42 -5.88 4.73
CA ALA A 64 -9.53 -4.46 5.10
C ALA A 64 -8.39 -4.00 6.03
N LYS A 65 -7.92 -4.85 6.94
CA LYS A 65 -6.77 -4.52 7.80
C LYS A 65 -5.47 -4.38 7.01
N ILE A 66 -5.24 -5.23 6.00
CA ILE A 66 -4.07 -5.14 5.13
C ILE A 66 -4.13 -3.87 4.29
N GLU A 67 -5.28 -3.56 3.71
CA GLU A 67 -5.52 -2.33 2.94
C GLU A 67 -5.28 -1.08 3.78
N ASN A 68 -5.85 -1.03 4.98
CA ASN A 68 -5.65 0.10 5.90
C ASN A 68 -4.17 0.26 6.27
N ALA A 69 -3.45 -0.82 6.55
CA ALA A 69 -2.02 -0.73 6.86
C ALA A 69 -1.19 -0.20 5.68
N ILE A 70 -1.56 -0.53 4.44
CA ILE A 70 -0.94 0.03 3.24
C ILE A 70 -1.24 1.54 3.14
N LEU A 71 -2.50 1.93 3.30
CA LEU A 71 -2.93 3.33 3.23
C LEU A 71 -2.30 4.19 4.33
N GLU A 72 -2.21 3.69 5.56
CA GLU A 72 -1.55 4.37 6.68
C GLU A 72 -0.06 4.60 6.39
N LYS A 73 0.61 3.60 5.81
CA LYS A 73 2.02 3.73 5.42
C LYS A 73 2.21 4.79 4.34
N ILE A 74 1.39 4.74 3.29
CA ILE A 74 1.41 5.73 2.19
C ILE A 74 1.12 7.12 2.75
N GLY A 75 0.08 7.27 3.57
CA GLY A 75 -0.29 8.52 4.22
C GLY A 75 0.87 9.10 5.04
N GLY A 76 1.51 8.28 5.88
CA GLY A 76 2.66 8.71 6.67
C GLY A 76 3.89 9.09 5.82
N GLN A 77 4.10 8.47 4.66
CA GLN A 77 5.15 8.86 3.71
C GLN A 77 4.82 10.19 3.04
N ILE A 78 3.57 10.39 2.61
CA ILE A 78 3.11 11.64 2.00
C ILE A 78 3.22 12.80 3.00
N GLU A 79 2.81 12.62 4.25
CA GLU A 79 2.92 13.64 5.29
C GLU A 79 4.38 14.08 5.53
N ARG A 80 5.31 13.12 5.58
CA ARG A 80 6.74 13.42 5.69
C ARG A 80 7.25 14.20 4.48
N LEU A 81 6.95 13.72 3.27
CA LEU A 81 7.35 14.40 2.04
C LEU A 81 6.72 15.79 1.90
N GLN A 82 5.50 15.99 2.39
CA GLN A 82 4.85 17.30 2.44
C GLN A 82 5.61 18.25 3.36
N SER A 83 6.01 17.79 4.55
CA SER A 83 6.83 18.58 5.48
C SER A 83 8.17 18.95 4.84
N ASP A 84 8.85 17.99 4.24
CA ASP A 84 10.14 18.20 3.57
C ASP A 84 10.03 19.16 2.37
N LEU A 85 8.94 19.06 1.60
CA LEU A 85 8.66 19.94 0.47
C LEU A 85 8.44 21.37 0.94
N LYS A 86 7.65 21.59 2.00
CA LYS A 86 7.43 22.91 2.59
C LYS A 86 8.75 23.52 3.07
N ALA A 87 9.58 22.74 3.76
CA ALA A 87 10.89 23.19 4.22
C ALA A 87 11.81 23.59 3.04
N SER A 88 11.82 22.78 1.98
CA SER A 88 12.64 23.03 0.79
C SER A 88 12.17 24.24 -0.01
N ILE A 89 10.85 24.43 -0.16
CA ILE A 89 10.27 25.63 -0.78
C ILE A 89 10.65 26.88 0.02
N ASN A 90 10.55 26.83 1.35
CA ASN A 90 10.96 27.95 2.19
C ASN A 90 12.46 28.26 2.05
N SER A 91 13.31 27.23 1.92
CA SER A 91 14.74 27.42 1.64
C SER A 91 14.96 28.06 0.28
N LEU A 92 14.27 27.59 -0.76
CA LEU A 92 14.36 28.15 -2.10
C LEU A 92 13.92 29.61 -2.14
N ASN A 93 12.82 29.95 -1.47
CA ASN A 93 12.34 31.34 -1.38
C ASN A 93 13.37 32.27 -0.73
N LYS A 94 14.08 31.82 0.31
CA LYS A 94 15.16 32.61 0.93
C LYS A 94 16.32 32.87 -0.03
N GLU A 95 16.74 31.85 -0.78
CA GLU A 95 17.80 31.99 -1.79
C GLU A 95 17.36 32.89 -2.95
N LEU A 96 16.06 32.90 -3.29
CA LEU A 96 15.50 33.80 -4.31
C LEU A 96 15.42 35.26 -3.85
N GLU A 97 15.13 35.52 -2.58
CA GLU A 97 15.09 36.88 -2.00
C GLU A 97 16.47 37.52 -1.93
N LYS A 98 17.51 36.71 -1.67
CA LYS A 98 18.91 37.14 -1.62
C LYS A 98 19.80 36.12 -2.33
N PRO A 99 19.90 36.18 -3.67
CA PRO A 99 20.75 35.27 -4.42
C PRO A 99 22.22 35.62 -4.18
N GLU A 100 22.78 35.06 -3.11
CA GLU A 100 24.20 35.21 -2.77
C GLU A 100 25.06 34.19 -3.53
N ASN A 101 24.47 33.07 -3.99
CA ASN A 101 25.18 31.98 -4.64
C ASN A 101 24.29 31.18 -5.61
N GLU A 102 24.58 31.27 -6.91
CA GLU A 102 23.86 30.54 -7.97
C GLU A 102 23.88 29.01 -7.77
N THR A 103 24.96 28.45 -7.22
CA THR A 103 25.05 27.01 -6.93
C THR A 103 24.06 26.61 -5.84
N ARG A 104 23.92 27.42 -4.78
CA ARG A 104 22.93 27.16 -3.71
C ARG A 104 21.50 27.26 -4.22
N LEU A 105 21.24 28.22 -5.11
CA LEU A 105 19.93 28.35 -5.73
C LEU A 105 19.58 27.11 -6.58
N LEU A 106 20.52 26.63 -7.39
CA LEU A 106 20.35 25.40 -8.17
C LEU A 106 20.16 24.17 -7.29
N ASP A 107 20.93 24.04 -6.20
CA ASP A 107 20.79 22.94 -5.24
C ASP A 107 19.41 22.94 -4.57
N ALA A 108 18.92 24.12 -4.16
CA ALA A 108 17.58 24.27 -3.58
C ALA A 108 16.47 23.89 -4.58
N LEU A 109 16.61 24.28 -5.85
CA LEU A 109 15.68 23.92 -6.92
C LEU A 109 15.68 22.40 -7.18
N HIS A 110 16.86 21.77 -7.24
CA HIS A 110 16.99 20.32 -7.36
C HIS A 110 16.36 19.59 -6.17
N HIS A 111 16.50 20.13 -4.97
CA HIS A 111 15.93 19.49 -3.79
C HIS A 111 14.39 19.54 -3.82
N VAL A 112 13.80 20.68 -4.17
CA VAL A 112 12.34 20.82 -4.34
C VAL A 112 11.80 19.87 -5.41
N THR A 113 12.42 19.87 -6.59
CA THR A 113 12.00 18.99 -7.71
C THR A 113 12.17 17.51 -7.38
N GLY A 114 13.26 17.15 -6.68
CA GLY A 114 13.49 15.78 -6.22
C GLY A 114 12.49 15.29 -5.16
N ILE A 115 11.98 16.17 -4.30
CA ILE A 115 10.91 15.82 -3.35
C ILE A 115 9.57 15.71 -4.11
N ALA A 116 9.28 16.63 -5.03
CA ALA A 116 8.07 16.57 -5.85
C ALA A 116 7.99 15.27 -6.68
N ALA A 117 9.11 14.86 -7.29
CA ALA A 117 9.19 13.59 -8.01
C ALA A 117 8.96 12.38 -7.09
N ARG A 118 9.49 12.40 -5.87
CA ARG A 118 9.25 11.32 -4.89
C ARG A 118 7.78 11.24 -4.48
N ILE A 119 7.08 12.36 -4.31
CA ILE A 119 5.64 12.36 -4.03
C ILE A 119 4.86 11.67 -5.15
N LEU A 120 5.18 11.99 -6.41
CA LEU A 120 4.53 11.37 -7.58
C LEU A 120 4.76 9.86 -7.69
N LEU A 121 5.83 9.32 -7.09
CA LEU A 121 6.14 7.89 -7.12
C LEU A 121 5.56 7.12 -5.91
N GLN A 122 5.05 7.81 -4.90
CA GLN A 122 4.38 7.18 -3.73
C GLN A 122 2.85 7.13 -3.89
N VAL A 123 2.31 7.75 -4.94
CA VAL A 123 0.90 7.74 -5.35
C VAL A 123 0.77 6.85 -6.58
#